data_AF-A0A4C1T0Y7-F1
#
_entry.id   AF-A0A4C1T0Y7-F1
#
_cell.length_a   1.000
_cell.length_b   1.000
_cell.length_c   1.000
_cell.angle_alpha   90.00
_cell.angle_beta   90.00
_cell.angle_gamma   90.00
#
_symmetry.space_group_name_H-M   'P 1'
#
loop_
_entity.id
_entity.type
_entity.pdbx_description
1 polymer ?
#
loop_
_entity_poly.entity_id
_entity_poly.type
_entity_poly.pdbx_seq_one_letter_code
_entity_poly.pdbx_strand_id
1 'polypeptide(L)'
;MSQQRGAQQQQQQQIKQEQLQLQQQQLRQQQQFQLERNNHIFPAQPLLNESNRRCARCNAKLGRITNRGGPCRVCKLRVCKACQEFTIHTTDWVCVVCHKQM
;
A
#
# COMPACT_ATOMS: atom_id res chain seq x y z
N MET A 1 17.67 -26.45 62.13
CA MET A 1 18.46 -26.29 60.88
C MET A 1 17.66 -26.62 59.59
N SER A 2 16.50 -27.31 59.66
CA SER A 2 15.69 -27.70 58.48
C SER A 2 14.67 -26.63 58.03
N GLN A 3 14.15 -25.79 58.94
CA GLN A 3 13.13 -24.77 58.60
C GLN A 3 13.67 -23.58 57.78
N GLN A 4 14.96 -23.23 57.92
CA GLN A 4 15.56 -22.09 57.19
C GLN A 4 15.76 -22.36 55.68
N ARG A 5 15.93 -23.62 55.27
CA ARG A 5 16.12 -24.00 53.85
C ARG A 5 14.83 -23.90 53.02
N GLY A 6 13.66 -24.12 53.63
CA GLY A 6 12.36 -24.02 52.95
C GLY A 6 12.01 -22.57 52.58
N ALA A 7 12.28 -21.62 53.48
CA ALA A 7 12.06 -20.19 53.22
C ALA A 7 12.98 -19.65 52.11
N GLN A 8 14.24 -20.08 52.08
CA GLN A 8 15.19 -19.73 51.01
C GLN A 8 14.74 -20.29 49.65
N GLN A 9 14.25 -21.53 49.60
CA GLN A 9 13.74 -22.12 48.36
C GLN A 9 12.48 -21.41 47.84
N GLN A 10 11.54 -21.03 48.73
CA GLN A 10 10.35 -20.26 48.35
C GLN A 10 10.72 -18.87 47.81
N GLN A 11 11.66 -18.18 48.46
CA GLN A 11 12.13 -16.87 48.01
C GLN A 11 12.81 -16.96 46.64
N GLN A 12 13.61 -18.01 46.41
CA GLN A 12 14.28 -18.23 45.14
C GLN A 12 13.30 -18.59 44.02
N GLN A 13 12.20 -19.29 44.33
CA GLN A 13 11.12 -19.55 43.38
C GLN A 13 10.35 -18.26 43.02
N GLN A 14 10.03 -17.41 44.00
CA GLN A 14 9.38 -16.12 43.76
C GLN A 14 10.23 -15.22 42.87
N ILE A 15 11.53 -15.08 43.16
CA ILE A 15 12.46 -14.28 42.34
C ILE A 15 12.49 -14.81 40.90
N LYS A 16 12.53 -16.14 40.73
CA LYS A 16 12.53 -16.76 39.39
C LYS A 16 11.23 -16.49 38.63
N GLN A 17 10.10 -16.52 39.33
CA GLN A 17 8.78 -16.25 38.77
C GLN A 17 8.62 -14.78 38.37
N GLU A 18 9.16 -13.86 39.19
CA GLU A 18 9.16 -12.42 38.92
C GLU A 18 10.07 -12.06 37.73
N GLN A 19 11.26 -12.67 37.62
CA GLN A 19 12.13 -12.52 36.45
C GLN A 19 11.46 -13.01 35.15
N LEU A 20 10.73 -14.13 35.22
CA LEU A 20 9.97 -14.67 34.08
C LEU A 20 8.85 -13.73 33.64
N GLN A 21 8.16 -13.07 34.58
CA GLN A 21 7.13 -12.08 34.25
C GLN A 21 7.72 -10.83 33.60
N LEU A 22 8.83 -10.30 34.15
CA LEU A 22 9.54 -9.15 33.58
C LEU A 22 10.01 -9.43 32.16
N GLN A 23 10.57 -10.62 31.91
CA GLN A 23 11.03 -11.03 30.59
C GLN A 23 9.87 -11.11 29.57
N GLN A 24 8.74 -11.70 29.95
CA GLN A 24 7.54 -11.73 29.09
C GLN A 24 6.99 -10.33 28.79
N GLN A 25 7.01 -9.43 29.76
CA GLN A 25 6.53 -8.06 29.58
C GLN A 25 7.40 -7.28 28.60
N GLN A 26 8.72 -7.43 28.68
CA GLN A 26 9.66 -6.82 27.71
C GLN A 26 9.44 -7.36 26.29
N LEU A 27 9.26 -8.68 26.14
CA LEU A 27 8.95 -9.30 24.84
C LEU A 27 7.65 -8.73 24.24
N ARG A 28 6.59 -8.59 25.04
CA ARG A 28 5.33 -7.98 24.57
C ARG A 28 5.50 -6.53 24.14
N GLN A 29 6.23 -5.71 24.90
CA GLN A 29 6.51 -4.33 24.50
C GLN A 29 7.30 -4.26 23.20
N GLN A 30 8.32 -5.11 23.05
CA GLN A 30 9.14 -5.14 21.84
C GLN A 30 8.34 -5.58 20.61
N GLN A 31 7.38 -6.49 20.79
CA GLN A 31 6.47 -6.94 19.74
C GLN A 31 5.46 -5.85 19.34
N GLN A 32 4.93 -5.09 20.31
CA GLN A 32 4.07 -3.93 20.05
C GLN A 32 4.81 -2.85 19.24
N PHE A 33 6.03 -2.48 19.64
CA PHE A 33 6.83 -1.48 18.93
C PHE A 33 7.11 -1.89 17.46
N GLN A 34 7.37 -3.18 17.22
CA GLN A 34 7.54 -3.71 15.86
C GLN A 34 6.26 -3.61 15.03
N LEU A 35 5.09 -3.90 15.61
CA LEU A 35 3.80 -3.79 14.94
C LEU A 35 3.47 -2.33 14.61
N GLU A 36 3.67 -1.40 15.54
CA GLU A 36 3.47 0.03 15.31
C GLU A 36 4.38 0.53 14.18
N ARG A 37 5.66 0.12 14.20
CA ARG A 37 6.60 0.46 13.12
C ARG A 37 6.18 -0.13 11.77
N ASN A 38 5.68 -1.37 11.74
CA ASN A 38 5.20 -1.99 10.50
C ASN A 38 3.94 -1.27 9.97
N ASN A 39 3.03 -0.88 10.86
CA ASN A 39 1.81 -0.15 10.49
C ASN A 39 2.11 1.22 9.89
N HIS A 40 3.13 1.93 10.39
CA HIS A 40 3.58 3.20 9.81
C HIS A 40 4.31 3.04 8.46
N ILE A 41 4.86 1.86 8.15
CA ILE A 41 5.56 1.59 6.88
C ILE A 41 4.59 1.14 5.77
N PHE A 42 3.37 0.73 6.12
CA PHE A 42 2.28 0.47 5.16
C PHE A 42 1.21 1.57 5.22
N PRO A 43 1.47 2.77 4.67
CA PRO A 43 0.36 3.65 4.34
C PRO A 43 -0.54 2.89 3.36
N ALA A 44 -1.83 2.80 3.69
CA ALA A 44 -2.88 2.27 2.84
C ALA A 44 -2.65 2.72 1.39
N GLN A 45 -2.29 1.78 0.52
CA GLN A 45 -1.95 2.00 -0.88
C GLN A 45 -2.97 2.89 -1.60
N PRO A 46 -2.58 4.07 -2.13
CA PRO A 46 -3.22 4.64 -3.31
C PRO A 46 -2.28 4.55 -4.53
N LEU A 47 -1.13 3.86 -4.43
CA LEU A 47 -0.04 3.98 -5.40
C LEU A 47 -0.20 3.12 -6.67
N LEU A 48 -1.19 2.22 -6.72
CA LEU A 48 -1.45 1.44 -7.93
C LEU A 48 -1.96 2.28 -9.11
N ASN A 49 -2.34 3.55 -8.91
CA ASN A 49 -2.92 4.36 -9.98
C ASN A 49 -1.96 5.37 -10.64
N GLU A 50 -0.71 5.52 -10.19
CA GLU A 50 0.19 6.55 -10.76
C GLU A 50 0.77 6.12 -12.12
N SER A 51 1.01 4.82 -12.34
CA SER A 51 1.49 4.28 -13.62
C SER A 51 0.45 4.36 -14.75
N ASN A 52 -0.84 4.40 -14.42
CA ASN A 52 -1.95 4.52 -15.37
C ASN A 52 -2.27 5.98 -15.77
N ARG A 53 -1.42 6.95 -15.40
CA ARG A 53 -1.62 8.38 -15.68
C ARG A 53 -0.72 8.90 -16.80
N ARG A 54 -0.45 8.10 -17.83
CA ARG A 54 0.23 8.59 -19.04
C ARG A 54 -0.58 8.28 -20.28
N CYS A 55 -0.57 9.20 -21.23
CA CYS A 55 -1.15 8.97 -22.54
C CYS A 55 -0.36 7.90 -23.28
N ALA A 56 -1.01 6.84 -23.76
CA ALA A 56 -0.35 5.77 -24.51
C ALA A 56 0.17 6.18 -25.90
N ARG A 57 -0.09 7.42 -26.35
CA ARG A 57 0.37 7.93 -27.66
C ARG A 57 1.50 8.95 -27.53
N CYS A 58 1.32 9.97 -26.68
CA CYS A 58 2.31 11.03 -26.51
C CYS A 58 3.08 10.96 -25.19
N ASN A 59 2.81 9.97 -24.33
CA ASN A 59 3.39 9.81 -22.99
C ASN A 59 3.17 10.99 -22.02
N ALA A 60 2.36 11.99 -22.41
CA ALA A 60 2.01 13.11 -21.55
C ALA A 60 1.35 12.64 -20.26
N LYS A 61 1.74 13.26 -19.14
CA LYS A 61 1.14 13.01 -17.83
C LYS A 61 -0.35 13.42 -17.85
N LEU A 62 -1.21 12.54 -17.37
CA LEU A 62 -2.64 12.75 -17.27
C LEU A 62 -2.99 13.20 -15.86
N GLY A 63 -3.81 14.25 -15.77
CA GLY A 63 -4.22 14.81 -14.48
C GLY A 63 -5.31 13.99 -13.79
N ARG A 64 -5.59 14.33 -12.53
CA ARG A 64 -6.74 13.79 -11.77
C ARG A 64 -8.05 14.53 -12.09
N ILE A 65 -7.96 15.82 -12.37
CA ILE A 65 -9.11 16.71 -12.53
C ILE A 65 -9.22 17.17 -13.98
N THR A 66 -8.18 17.80 -14.51
CA THR A 66 -8.06 18.23 -15.90
C THR A 66 -7.20 17.24 -16.70
N ASN A 67 -7.48 17.09 -17.99
CA ASN A 67 -6.76 16.19 -18.90
C ASN A 67 -6.56 14.75 -18.34
N ARG A 68 -7.62 14.17 -17.76
CA ARG A 68 -7.61 12.78 -17.22
C ARG A 68 -7.41 11.72 -18.30
N GLY A 69 -7.62 12.10 -19.55
CA GLY A 69 -7.73 11.19 -20.68
C GLY A 69 -8.91 10.21 -20.55
N GLY A 70 -8.98 9.28 -21.49
CA GLY A 70 -9.96 8.20 -21.48
C GLY A 70 -9.45 6.97 -22.23
N PRO A 71 -10.06 5.80 -22.04
CA PRO A 71 -9.73 4.58 -22.80
C PRO A 71 -10.30 4.64 -24.22
N CYS A 72 -9.47 4.39 -25.24
CA CYS A 72 -9.95 4.29 -26.61
C CYS A 72 -10.93 3.11 -26.78
N ARG A 73 -12.08 3.31 -27.43
CA ARG A 73 -13.08 2.23 -27.61
C ARG A 73 -12.56 1.01 -28.38
N VAL A 74 -11.55 1.17 -29.23
CA VAL A 74 -10.93 0.10 -30.03
C VAL A 74 -9.82 -0.60 -29.24
N CYS A 75 -8.68 0.07 -29.04
CA CYS A 75 -7.49 -0.55 -28.44
C CYS A 75 -7.46 -0.54 -26.90
N LYS A 76 -8.47 0.05 -26.23
CA LYS A 76 -8.60 0.15 -24.76
C LYS A 76 -7.49 0.93 -24.03
N LEU A 77 -6.46 1.40 -24.72
CA LEU A 77 -5.40 2.22 -24.16
C LEU A 77 -5.90 3.62 -23.77
N ARG A 78 -5.42 4.12 -22.62
CA ARG A 78 -5.75 5.47 -22.13
C ARG A 78 -4.97 6.55 -22.89
N VAL A 79 -5.68 7.56 -23.42
CA VAL A 79 -5.07 8.67 -24.18
C VAL A 79 -5.57 10.03 -23.70
N CYS A 80 -4.71 11.05 -23.79
CA CYS A 80 -5.07 12.44 -23.48
C CYS A 80 -6.06 12.99 -24.51
N LYS A 81 -6.75 14.10 -24.18
CA LYS A 81 -7.73 14.74 -25.08
C LYS A 81 -7.16 15.10 -26.45
N ALA A 82 -5.91 15.54 -26.51
CA ALA A 82 -5.23 15.89 -27.78
C ALA A 82 -4.91 14.69 -28.67
N CYS A 83 -4.97 13.46 -28.14
CA CYS A 83 -4.78 12.23 -28.91
C CYS A 83 -6.10 11.50 -29.17
N GLN A 84 -7.23 12.15 -28.89
CA GLN A 84 -8.57 11.68 -29.23
C GLN A 84 -9.00 12.32 -30.55
N GLU A 85 -9.55 11.51 -31.43
CA GLU A 85 -10.10 11.94 -32.72
C GLU A 85 -11.59 11.56 -32.76
N PHE A 86 -12.45 12.54 -33.06
CA PHE A 86 -13.89 12.31 -33.12
C PHE A 86 -14.26 11.67 -34.45
N THR A 87 -15.11 10.66 -34.39
CA THR A 87 -15.60 10.02 -35.61
C THR A 87 -16.72 10.85 -36.24
N ILE A 88 -16.71 10.98 -37.56
CA ILE A 88 -17.57 11.89 -38.33
C ILE A 88 -19.08 11.67 -38.07
N HIS A 89 -19.47 10.42 -37.78
CA HIS A 89 -20.87 10.01 -37.68
C HIS A 89 -21.40 9.91 -36.24
N THR A 90 -20.55 10.01 -35.21
CA THR A 90 -20.97 9.84 -33.81
C THR A 90 -20.24 10.82 -32.90
N THR A 91 -20.84 11.16 -31.76
CA THR A 91 -20.18 11.97 -30.72
C THR A 91 -19.05 11.22 -29.98
N ASP A 92 -18.76 9.99 -30.39
CA ASP A 92 -17.67 9.20 -29.86
C ASP A 92 -16.32 9.55 -30.50
N TRP A 93 -15.27 9.12 -29.82
CA TRP A 93 -13.89 9.30 -30.24
C TRP A 93 -13.10 7.99 -30.19
N VAL A 94 -12.03 7.95 -30.97
CA VAL A 94 -10.98 6.91 -30.92
C VAL A 94 -9.61 7.57 -30.77
N CYS A 95 -8.56 6.81 -30.49
CA CYS A 95 -7.22 7.41 -30.49
C CYS A 95 -6.76 7.69 -31.93
N VAL A 96 -5.89 8.68 -32.11
CA VAL A 96 -5.34 9.08 -33.43
C VAL A 96 -4.76 7.93 -34.26
N VAL A 97 -4.25 6.87 -33.63
CA VAL A 97 -3.74 5.68 -34.34
C VAL A 97 -4.89 4.82 -34.87
N CYS A 98 -5.88 4.52 -34.02
CA CYS A 98 -7.05 3.73 -34.45
C CYS A 98 -7.88 4.49 -35.47
N HIS A 99 -7.94 5.83 -35.39
CA HIS A 99 -8.61 6.65 -36.40
C HIS A 99 -8.00 6.48 -37.80
N LYS A 100 -6.68 6.41 -37.90
CA LYS A 100 -5.98 6.22 -39.19
C LYS A 100 -6.09 4.81 -39.76
N GLN A 101 -6.60 3.86 -38.98
CA GLN A 101 -6.74 2.45 -39.35
C GLN A 101 -8.21 2.08 -39.62
N MET A 102 -9.12 3.05 -39.56
CA MET A 102 -10.51 2.96 -39.99
C MET A 102 -10.62 3.44 -41.43
#